data_AF-A0A927ZA13-F1
#
_entry.id   AF-A0A927ZA13-F1
#
_cell.length_a   1.000
_cell.length_b   1.000
_cell.length_c   1.000
_cell.angle_alpha   90.00
_cell.angle_beta   90.00
_cell.angle_gamma   90.00
#
_symmetry.space_group_name_H-M   'P 1'
#
loop_
_entity.id
_entity.type
_entity.pdbx_description
1 polymer ?
#
loop_
_entity_poly.entity_id
_entity_poly.type
_entity_poly.pdbx_seq_one_letter_code
_entity_poly.pdbx_strand_id
1 'polypeptide(L)'
;MSGTKKYLNLPYPVNLISTVCESDQITVLTQDQLIGLQHALQSMTPREQEVIQQRFVEQKTFSQIGTLYNISQDKIYSIYKRCLRKLKRPERFELITLGYQKAQEVNAEKASALKAADKKAFREAVEQINKPELLKMSIKELHLSVRVENRLFESQICTLESLWIIMNRHPEQFVEIRGLGEKGQAEIREKLSTLGL
;
A
#
# COMPACT_ATOMS: atom_id res chain seq x y z
N MET A 1 -11.58 -6.04 33.71
CA MET A 1 -10.29 -6.73 33.92
C MET A 1 -9.74 -7.17 32.57
N SER A 2 -8.47 -6.89 32.31
CA SER A 2 -7.89 -6.69 30.98
C SER A 2 -7.57 -8.01 30.24
N GLY A 3 -8.26 -8.30 29.14
CA GLY A 3 -8.04 -9.49 28.30
C GLY A 3 -6.62 -9.62 27.71
N THR A 4 -5.82 -8.57 27.73
CA THR A 4 -4.43 -8.54 27.22
C THR A 4 -3.42 -9.34 28.02
N LYS A 5 -3.72 -9.78 29.25
CA LYS A 5 -2.82 -10.69 29.99
C LYS A 5 -2.93 -12.15 29.54
N LYS A 6 -4.01 -12.51 28.83
CA LYS A 6 -4.35 -13.91 28.53
C LYS A 6 -3.25 -14.63 27.75
N TYR A 7 -2.61 -13.95 26.80
CA TYR A 7 -1.69 -14.56 25.84
C TYR A 7 -0.21 -14.35 26.15
N LEU A 8 0.14 -13.51 27.13
CA LEU A 8 1.54 -13.12 27.37
C LEU A 8 2.43 -14.28 27.84
N ASN A 9 1.85 -15.29 28.45
CA ASN A 9 2.58 -16.47 28.94
C ASN A 9 2.98 -17.43 27.81
N LEU A 10 2.47 -17.24 26.59
CA LEU A 10 2.86 -18.03 25.43
C LEU A 10 4.26 -17.64 24.94
N PRO A 11 5.00 -18.54 24.28
CA PRO A 11 6.28 -18.19 23.68
C PRO A 11 6.12 -17.14 22.58
N TYR A 12 7.14 -16.30 22.42
CA TYR A 12 7.23 -15.40 21.26
C TYR A 12 7.51 -16.23 19.99
N PRO A 13 6.90 -15.90 18.82
CA PRO A 13 5.96 -14.80 18.56
C PRO A 13 4.47 -15.15 18.73
N VAL A 14 4.13 -16.35 19.21
CA VAL A 14 2.74 -16.80 19.35
C VAL A 14 1.94 -15.89 20.29
N ASN A 15 2.54 -15.44 21.40
CA ASN A 15 1.89 -14.49 22.31
C ASN A 15 1.43 -13.18 21.65
N LEU A 16 2.22 -12.63 20.74
CA LEU A 16 1.90 -11.43 19.99
C LEU A 16 0.74 -11.69 19.03
N ILE A 17 0.83 -12.76 18.25
CA ILE A 17 -0.20 -13.09 17.26
C ILE A 17 -1.54 -13.42 17.94
N SER A 18 -1.55 -14.24 18.98
CA SER A 18 -2.77 -14.52 19.74
C SER A 18 -3.37 -13.25 20.36
N THR A 19 -2.54 -12.29 20.76
CA THR A 19 -3.01 -10.97 21.21
C THR A 19 -3.61 -10.12 20.09
N VAL A 20 -3.05 -10.18 18.89
CA VAL A 20 -3.55 -9.45 17.71
C VAL A 20 -4.84 -10.09 17.18
N CYS A 21 -4.88 -11.41 17.07
CA CYS A 21 -6.04 -12.15 16.55
C CYS A 21 -7.15 -12.36 17.58
N GLU A 22 -6.86 -12.14 18.87
CA GLU A 22 -7.77 -12.42 19.99
C GLU A 22 -8.30 -13.87 19.93
N SER A 23 -7.43 -14.80 19.53
CA SER A 23 -7.75 -16.21 19.32
C SER A 23 -6.89 -17.10 20.19
N ASP A 24 -7.54 -18.10 20.80
CA ASP A 24 -6.91 -19.12 21.63
C ASP A 24 -6.30 -20.26 20.81
N GLN A 25 -6.53 -20.25 19.49
CA GLN A 25 -5.93 -21.24 18.61
C GLN A 25 -4.43 -20.99 18.51
N ILE A 26 -3.66 -21.83 19.20
CA ILE A 26 -2.20 -21.86 19.13
C ILE A 26 -1.83 -22.17 17.68
N THR A 27 -1.40 -21.14 16.95
CA THR A 27 -1.01 -21.28 15.55
C THR A 27 0.52 -21.35 15.52
N VAL A 28 1.06 -22.51 15.16
CA VAL A 28 2.47 -22.60 14.77
C VAL A 28 2.60 -21.85 13.45
N LEU A 29 3.33 -20.73 13.47
CA LEU A 29 3.54 -19.92 12.28
C LEU A 29 4.50 -20.64 11.34
N THR A 30 4.18 -20.63 10.05
CA THR A 30 5.11 -21.09 9.01
C THR A 30 6.28 -20.12 8.88
N GLN A 31 7.39 -20.56 8.28
CA GLN A 31 8.55 -19.69 8.05
C GLN A 31 8.17 -18.43 7.25
N ASP A 32 7.28 -18.56 6.27
CA ASP A 32 6.81 -17.43 5.46
C ASP A 32 5.96 -16.43 6.28
N GLN A 33 5.13 -16.93 7.19
CA GLN A 33 4.37 -16.09 8.14
C GLN A 33 5.29 -15.39 9.15
N LEU A 34 6.39 -16.03 9.58
CA LEU A 34 7.40 -15.40 10.44
C LEU A 34 8.10 -14.24 9.72
N ILE A 35 8.46 -14.42 8.45
CA ILE A 35 9.02 -13.36 7.60
C ILE A 35 7.99 -12.22 7.45
N GLY A 36 6.72 -12.56 7.21
CA GLY A 36 5.64 -11.58 7.10
C GLY A 36 5.45 -10.75 8.37
N LEU A 37 5.49 -11.40 9.54
CA LEU A 37 5.46 -10.73 10.83
C LEU A 37 6.67 -9.81 11.02
N GLN A 38 7.88 -10.28 10.72
CA GLN A 38 9.09 -9.47 10.83
C GLN A 38 9.00 -8.22 9.95
N HIS A 39 8.56 -8.36 8.70
CA HIS A 39 8.35 -7.25 7.78
C HIS A 39 7.29 -6.26 8.31
N ALA A 40 6.17 -6.78 8.84
CA ALA A 40 5.13 -5.96 9.45
C ALA A 40 5.65 -5.15 10.66
N LEU A 41 6.52 -5.74 11.49
CA LEU A 41 7.16 -5.06 12.62
C LEU A 41 8.19 -4.02 12.16
N GLN A 42 9.04 -4.34 11.18
CA GLN A 42 10.05 -3.43 10.63
C GLN A 42 9.44 -2.16 10.02
N SER A 43 8.20 -2.22 9.53
CA SER A 43 7.45 -1.06 9.04
C SER A 43 6.92 -0.10 10.13
N MET A 44 7.19 -0.38 11.40
CA MET A 44 6.86 0.49 12.55
C MET A 44 8.05 1.38 12.93
N THR A 45 7.81 2.42 13.73
CA THR A 45 8.93 3.25 14.21
C THR A 45 9.82 2.46 15.18
N PRO A 46 11.12 2.79 15.32
CA PRO A 46 12.02 2.07 16.23
C PRO A 46 11.47 1.96 17.66
N ARG A 47 10.90 3.05 18.17
CA ARG A 47 10.26 3.09 19.50
C ARG A 47 9.04 2.17 19.62
N GLU A 48 8.25 2.02 18.56
CA GLU A 48 7.11 1.10 18.54
C GLU A 48 7.58 -0.37 18.54
N GLN A 49 8.64 -0.67 17.79
CA GLN A 49 9.26 -1.99 17.73
C GLN A 49 9.83 -2.39 19.10
N GLU A 50 10.56 -1.48 19.74
CA GLU A 50 11.12 -1.68 21.08
C GLU A 50 10.02 -1.97 22.11
N VAL A 51 8.92 -1.22 22.12
CA VAL A 51 7.81 -1.48 23.04
C VAL A 51 7.20 -2.88 22.83
N ILE A 52 7.10 -3.35 21.58
CA ILE A 52 6.66 -4.71 21.29
C ILE A 52 7.68 -5.74 21.78
N GLN A 53 8.98 -5.54 21.53
CA GLN A 53 10.04 -6.43 21.98
C GLN A 53 10.06 -6.54 23.51
N GLN A 54 10.09 -5.42 24.22
CA GLN A 54 10.08 -5.37 25.68
C GLN A 54 8.84 -6.04 26.27
N ARG A 55 7.69 -5.92 25.59
CA ARG A 55 6.42 -6.47 26.07
C ARG A 55 6.25 -7.96 25.79
N PHE A 56 6.64 -8.44 24.61
CA PHE A 56 6.33 -9.80 24.16
C PHE A 56 7.54 -10.74 24.16
N VAL A 57 8.76 -10.22 24.02
CA VAL A 57 9.98 -11.02 24.12
C VAL A 57 10.47 -11.01 25.57
N GLU A 58 10.64 -9.83 26.16
CA GLU A 58 11.17 -9.69 27.53
C GLU A 58 10.08 -9.74 28.61
N GLN A 59 8.80 -9.82 28.22
CA GLN A 59 7.64 -9.94 29.10
C GLN A 59 7.52 -8.85 30.19
N LYS A 60 8.09 -7.66 29.97
CA LYS A 60 8.03 -6.56 30.94
C LYS A 60 6.62 -5.98 31.06
N THR A 61 6.31 -5.50 32.27
CA THR A 61 5.11 -4.72 32.55
C THR A 61 5.21 -3.31 31.96
N PHE A 62 4.08 -2.66 31.70
CA PHE A 62 4.10 -1.28 31.20
C PHE A 62 4.78 -0.30 32.18
N SER A 63 4.70 -0.57 33.49
CA SER A 63 5.42 0.21 34.49
C SER A 63 6.94 0.05 34.35
N GLN A 64 7.44 -1.19 34.23
CA GLN A 64 8.87 -1.46 34.06
C GLN A 64 9.42 -0.85 32.76
N ILE A 65 8.65 -0.96 31.66
CA ILE A 65 9.01 -0.32 30.39
C ILE A 65 9.00 1.21 30.56
N GLY A 66 8.02 1.77 31.26
CA GLY A 66 7.95 3.21 31.55
C GLY A 66 9.19 3.71 32.28
N THR A 67 9.63 2.98 33.33
CA THR A 67 10.86 3.28 34.07
C THR A 67 12.09 3.21 33.17
N LEU A 68 12.21 2.18 32.31
CA LEU A 68 13.34 2.02 31.39
C LEU A 68 13.52 3.21 30.44
N TYR A 69 12.41 3.76 29.95
CA TYR A 69 12.41 4.87 28.98
C TYR A 69 12.12 6.23 29.61
N ASN A 70 12.07 6.31 30.93
CA ASN A 70 11.71 7.50 31.70
C ASN A 70 10.41 8.19 31.19
N ILE A 71 9.36 7.40 30.97
CA ILE A 71 8.03 7.90 30.57
C ILE A 71 6.92 7.20 31.35
N SER A 72 5.74 7.83 31.41
CA SER A 72 4.61 7.26 32.14
C SER A 72 4.14 5.92 31.56
N GLN A 73 3.61 5.07 32.45
CA GLN A 73 2.98 3.80 32.08
C GLN A 73 1.89 4.00 31.01
N ASP A 74 1.06 5.04 31.16
CA ASP A 74 -0.04 5.33 30.24
C ASP A 74 0.46 5.67 28.83
N LYS A 75 1.63 6.31 28.74
CA LYS A 75 2.27 6.58 27.45
C LYS A 75 2.71 5.29 26.77
N ILE A 76 3.35 4.38 27.51
CA ILE A 76 3.70 3.04 26.99
C ILE A 76 2.47 2.28 26.55
N TYR A 77 1.41 2.27 27.36
CA TYR A 77 0.16 1.59 27.03
C TYR A 77 -0.50 2.16 25.76
N SER A 78 -0.44 3.48 25.57
CA SER A 78 -0.94 4.15 24.37
C SER A 78 -0.13 3.76 23.12
N ILE A 79 1.19 3.67 23.23
CA ILE A 79 2.07 3.19 22.15
C ILE A 79 1.73 1.73 21.83
N TYR A 80 1.65 0.87 22.85
CA TYR A 80 1.27 -0.53 22.71
C TYR A 80 -0.06 -0.72 21.97
N LYS A 81 -1.13 0.00 22.36
CA LYS A 81 -2.43 -0.04 21.66
C LYS A 81 -2.31 0.35 20.19
N ARG A 82 -1.51 1.39 19.91
CA ARG A 82 -1.26 1.85 18.55
C ARG A 82 -0.56 0.78 17.72
N CYS A 83 0.45 0.09 18.27
CA CYS A 83 1.14 -1.00 17.61
C CYS A 83 0.18 -2.14 17.25
N LEU A 84 -0.65 -2.59 18.21
CA LEU A 84 -1.65 -3.63 17.95
C LEU A 84 -2.63 -3.21 16.85
N ARG A 85 -3.13 -1.97 16.89
CA ARG A 85 -4.01 -1.45 15.85
C ARG A 85 -3.34 -1.41 14.47
N LYS A 86 -2.04 -1.12 14.40
CA LYS A 86 -1.28 -1.17 13.15
C LYS A 86 -1.16 -2.61 12.63
N LEU A 87 -0.86 -3.58 13.49
CA LEU A 87 -0.79 -5.00 13.13
C LEU A 87 -2.14 -5.55 12.63
N LYS A 88 -3.25 -5.03 13.15
CA LYS A 88 -4.62 -5.36 12.70
C LYS A 88 -5.03 -4.72 11.37
N ARG A 89 -4.22 -3.85 10.76
CA ARG A 89 -4.55 -3.26 9.44
C ARG A 89 -4.51 -4.34 8.36
N PRO A 90 -5.46 -4.36 7.39
CA PRO A 90 -5.56 -5.43 6.39
C PRO A 90 -4.22 -5.77 5.72
N GLU A 91 -3.52 -4.76 5.22
CA GLU A 91 -2.22 -4.90 4.54
C GLU A 91 -1.17 -5.65 5.37
N ARG A 92 -1.10 -5.37 6.68
CA ARG A 92 -0.11 -5.99 7.58
C ARG A 92 -0.60 -7.32 8.11
N PHE A 93 -1.91 -7.42 8.33
CA PHE A 93 -2.55 -8.63 8.79
C PHE A 93 -2.43 -9.74 7.74
N GLU A 94 -2.64 -9.41 6.46
CA GLU A 94 -2.44 -10.34 5.33
C GLU A 94 -1.01 -10.90 5.30
N LEU A 95 0.03 -10.06 5.50
CA LEU A 95 1.43 -10.54 5.59
C LEU A 95 1.62 -11.57 6.71
N ILE A 96 0.97 -11.36 7.85
CA ILE A 96 1.09 -12.21 9.03
C ILE A 96 0.32 -13.52 8.84
N THR A 97 -0.89 -13.47 8.26
CA THR A 97 -1.78 -14.63 8.16
C THR A 97 -1.53 -15.48 6.92
N LEU A 98 -1.28 -14.85 5.77
CA LEU A 98 -1.04 -15.56 4.50
C LEU A 98 0.44 -15.95 4.36
N GLY A 99 1.34 -15.15 4.93
CA GLY A 99 2.78 -15.24 4.72
C GLY A 99 3.28 -14.19 3.73
N TYR A 100 4.57 -13.84 3.82
CA TYR A 100 5.16 -12.76 3.04
C TYR A 100 5.13 -13.05 1.54
N GLN A 101 5.62 -14.21 1.10
CA GLN A 101 5.69 -14.57 -0.31
C GLN A 101 4.30 -14.65 -0.93
N LYS A 102 3.36 -15.34 -0.27
CA LYS A 102 1.98 -15.46 -0.75
C LYS A 102 1.28 -14.11 -0.84
N ALA A 103 1.47 -13.24 0.15
CA ALA A 103 0.89 -11.90 0.10
C ALA A 103 1.49 -11.07 -1.05
N GLN A 104 2.78 -11.22 -1.35
CA GLN A 104 3.41 -10.57 -2.50
C GLN A 104 2.85 -11.09 -3.82
N GLU A 105 2.66 -12.42 -3.95
CA GLU A 105 2.04 -13.04 -5.13
C GLU A 105 0.62 -12.51 -5.33
N VAL A 106 -0.22 -12.55 -4.30
CA VAL A 106 -1.60 -12.04 -4.36
C VAL A 106 -1.63 -10.55 -4.72
N ASN A 107 -0.73 -9.74 -4.17
CA ASN A 107 -0.66 -8.32 -4.50
C ASN A 107 -0.16 -8.09 -5.94
N ALA A 108 0.78 -8.90 -6.42
CA ALA A 108 1.24 -8.86 -7.80
C ALA A 108 0.14 -9.30 -8.78
N GLU A 109 -0.64 -10.32 -8.43
CA GLU A 109 -1.83 -10.77 -9.18
C GLU A 109 -2.91 -9.70 -9.21
N LYS A 110 -3.24 -9.09 -8.07
CA LYS A 110 -4.19 -7.96 -8.02
C LYS A 110 -3.69 -6.80 -8.89
N ALA A 111 -2.41 -6.47 -8.83
CA ALA A 111 -1.81 -5.41 -9.62
C ALA A 111 -1.80 -5.73 -11.12
N SER A 112 -1.51 -6.98 -11.50
CA SER A 112 -1.52 -7.40 -12.90
C SER A 112 -2.94 -7.48 -13.46
N ALA A 113 -3.90 -7.95 -12.67
CA ALA A 113 -5.32 -7.95 -13.01
C ALA A 113 -5.87 -6.54 -13.20
N LEU A 114 -5.50 -5.60 -12.33
CA LEU A 114 -5.88 -4.19 -12.47
C LEU A 114 -5.32 -3.60 -13.78
N LYS A 115 -4.01 -3.78 -14.04
CA LYS A 115 -3.38 -3.34 -15.30
C LYS A 115 -4.04 -3.98 -16.53
N ALA A 116 -4.39 -5.25 -16.47
CA ALA A 116 -5.08 -5.95 -17.55
C ALA A 116 -6.49 -5.39 -17.77
N ALA A 117 -7.22 -5.07 -16.70
CA ALA A 117 -8.54 -4.46 -16.77
C ALA A 117 -8.50 -3.05 -17.37
N ASP A 118 -7.53 -2.22 -16.95
CA ASP A 118 -7.37 -0.86 -17.47
C ASP A 118 -6.97 -0.87 -18.95
N LYS A 119 -6.05 -1.75 -19.34
CA LYS A 119 -5.68 -1.96 -20.74
C LYS A 119 -6.85 -2.45 -21.59
N LYS A 120 -7.67 -3.36 -21.04
CA LYS A 120 -8.88 -3.85 -21.72
C LYS A 120 -9.87 -2.71 -21.93
N ALA A 121 -10.12 -1.88 -20.91
CA ALA A 121 -11.01 -0.73 -21.01
C ALA A 121 -10.53 0.29 -22.07
N PHE A 122 -9.23 0.58 -22.13
CA PHE A 122 -8.69 1.44 -23.18
C PHE A 122 -8.89 0.86 -24.59
N ARG A 123 -8.65 -0.45 -24.76
CA ARG A 123 -8.91 -1.13 -26.05
C ARG A 123 -10.36 -1.04 -26.47
N GLU A 124 -11.30 -1.28 -25.55
CA GLU A 124 -12.74 -1.18 -25.82
C GLU A 124 -13.12 0.26 -26.23
N ALA A 125 -12.57 1.28 -25.56
CA ALA A 125 -12.82 2.68 -25.92
C ALA A 125 -12.31 3.02 -27.33
N VAL A 126 -11.11 2.54 -27.69
CA VAL A 126 -10.52 2.76 -29.03
C VAL A 126 -11.28 2.01 -30.12
N GLU A 127 -11.76 0.80 -29.84
CA GLU A 127 -12.59 0.02 -30.76
C GLU A 127 -13.94 0.72 -31.03
N GLN A 128 -14.56 1.30 -29.99
CA GLN A 128 -15.83 2.04 -30.13
C GLN A 128 -15.73 3.24 -31.08
N ILE A 129 -14.57 3.90 -31.12
CA ILE A 129 -14.32 5.04 -32.03
C ILE A 129 -13.73 4.62 -33.37
N ASN A 130 -13.55 3.31 -33.60
CA ASN A 130 -13.03 2.72 -34.84
C ASN A 130 -11.67 3.29 -35.27
N LYS A 131 -10.76 3.51 -34.31
CA LYS A 131 -9.42 4.07 -34.54
C LYS A 131 -8.30 3.20 -33.94
N PRO A 132 -8.09 1.97 -34.44
CA PRO A 132 -7.13 1.02 -33.86
C PRO A 132 -5.67 1.52 -33.84
N GLU A 133 -5.33 2.51 -34.66
CA GLU A 133 -4.03 3.19 -34.66
C GLU A 133 -3.69 3.84 -33.31
N LEU A 134 -4.70 4.26 -32.54
CA LEU A 134 -4.52 4.87 -31.21
C LEU A 134 -3.92 3.91 -30.18
N LEU A 135 -4.05 2.60 -30.40
CA LEU A 135 -3.46 1.58 -29.51
C LEU A 135 -1.93 1.60 -29.49
N LYS A 136 -1.30 2.18 -30.51
CA LYS A 136 0.16 2.24 -30.66
C LYS A 136 0.72 3.66 -30.59
N MET A 137 -0.16 4.65 -30.45
CA MET A 137 0.19 6.06 -30.50
C MET A 137 1.05 6.47 -29.29
N SER A 138 2.21 7.07 -29.57
CA SER A 138 3.02 7.72 -28.55
C SER A 138 2.50 9.13 -28.26
N ILE A 139 2.78 9.67 -27.07
CA ILE A 139 2.41 11.05 -26.72
C ILE A 139 3.03 12.08 -27.69
N LYS A 140 4.20 11.80 -28.28
CA LYS A 140 4.83 12.69 -29.27
C LYS A 140 3.99 12.89 -30.54
N GLU A 141 3.11 11.95 -30.84
CA GLU A 141 2.22 12.00 -32.00
C GLU A 141 0.96 12.84 -31.71
N LEU A 142 0.71 13.20 -30.44
CA LEU A 142 -0.38 14.10 -30.06
C LEU A 142 -0.08 15.58 -30.39
N HIS A 143 1.18 15.89 -30.72
CA HIS A 143 1.67 17.24 -31.00
C HIS A 143 1.23 18.20 -29.89
N LEU A 144 1.53 17.83 -28.65
CA LEU A 144 1.30 18.68 -27.49
C LEU A 144 2.43 19.72 -27.42
N SER A 145 2.20 20.77 -26.63
CA SER A 145 3.23 21.74 -26.36
C SER A 145 4.43 21.05 -25.71
N VAL A 146 5.65 21.45 -26.10
CA VAL A 146 6.90 20.88 -25.60
C VAL A 146 6.93 20.84 -24.07
N ARG A 147 6.33 21.83 -23.41
CA ARG A 147 6.19 21.88 -21.96
C ARG A 147 5.32 20.75 -21.42
N VAL A 148 4.16 20.48 -22.03
CA VAL A 148 3.26 19.40 -21.60
C VAL A 148 3.88 18.04 -21.89
N GLU A 149 4.46 17.84 -23.09
CA GLU A 149 5.13 16.59 -23.45
C GLU A 149 6.25 16.27 -22.45
N ASN A 150 7.15 17.21 -22.17
CA ASN A 150 8.25 16.98 -21.24
C ASN A 150 7.75 16.61 -19.84
N ARG A 151 6.65 17.18 -19.36
CA ARG A 151 6.08 16.83 -18.04
C ARG A 151 5.47 15.43 -18.02
N LEU A 152 4.82 15.02 -19.11
CA LEU A 152 4.29 13.66 -19.24
C LEU A 152 5.43 12.63 -19.28
N PHE A 153 6.50 12.90 -20.05
CA PHE A 153 7.69 12.04 -20.10
C PHE A 153 8.44 11.98 -18.76
N GLU A 154 8.62 13.10 -18.07
CA GLU A 154 9.18 13.14 -16.71
C GLU A 154 8.36 12.31 -15.71
N SER A 155 7.05 12.18 -15.96
CA SER A 155 6.12 11.37 -15.18
C SER A 155 5.98 9.92 -15.70
N GLN A 156 6.82 9.51 -16.65
CA GLN A 156 6.82 8.19 -17.30
C GLN A 156 5.52 7.86 -18.06
N ILE A 157 4.73 8.88 -18.40
CA ILE A 157 3.56 8.75 -19.26
C ILE A 157 4.07 8.97 -20.69
N CYS A 158 4.25 7.88 -21.44
CA CYS A 158 4.88 7.91 -22.78
C CYS A 158 3.92 7.49 -23.90
N THR A 159 2.80 6.86 -23.55
CA THR A 159 1.81 6.29 -24.49
C THR A 159 0.44 6.92 -24.28
N LEU A 160 -0.36 6.90 -25.35
CA LEU A 160 -1.76 7.34 -25.28
C LEU A 160 -2.58 6.48 -24.31
N GLU A 161 -2.30 5.17 -24.25
CA GLU A 161 -2.90 4.24 -23.27
C GLU A 161 -2.70 4.73 -21.84
N SER A 162 -1.46 5.01 -21.43
CA SER A 162 -1.16 5.46 -20.07
C SER A 162 -1.82 6.79 -19.75
N LEU A 163 -1.84 7.72 -20.72
CA LEU A 163 -2.48 9.03 -20.55
C LEU A 163 -3.99 8.91 -20.36
N TRP A 164 -4.65 8.10 -21.20
CA TRP A 164 -6.09 7.88 -21.13
C TRP A 164 -6.49 7.17 -19.83
N ILE A 165 -5.74 6.16 -19.41
CA ILE A 165 -5.99 5.43 -18.15
C ILE A 165 -5.89 6.41 -16.97
N ILE A 166 -4.84 7.21 -16.89
CA ILE A 166 -4.66 8.18 -15.81
C ILE A 166 -5.80 9.19 -15.79
N MET A 167 -6.29 9.65 -16.94
CA MET A 167 -7.38 10.61 -16.98
C MET A 167 -8.75 10.03 -16.58
N ASN A 168 -9.04 8.79 -16.96
CA ASN A 168 -10.39 8.21 -16.82
C ASN A 168 -10.54 7.27 -15.62
N ARG A 169 -9.46 6.63 -15.17
CA ARG A 169 -9.46 5.61 -14.10
C ARG A 169 -8.75 6.09 -12.84
N HIS A 170 -7.79 6.99 -12.99
CA HIS A 170 -6.98 7.56 -11.89
C HIS A 170 -6.90 9.09 -11.93
N PRO A 171 -8.03 9.81 -11.99
CA PRO A 171 -8.05 11.27 -12.18
C PRO A 171 -7.29 12.03 -11.09
N GLU A 172 -7.16 11.47 -9.89
CA GLU A 172 -6.33 11.99 -8.81
C GLU A 172 -4.85 12.11 -9.22
N GLN A 173 -4.30 11.09 -9.90
CA GLN A 173 -2.91 11.09 -10.36
C GLN A 173 -2.70 12.11 -11.47
N PHE A 174 -3.71 12.34 -12.32
CA PHE A 174 -3.65 13.34 -13.39
C PHE A 174 -3.50 14.76 -12.86
N VAL A 175 -4.25 15.09 -11.80
CA VAL A 175 -4.21 16.41 -11.17
C VAL A 175 -2.89 16.65 -10.43
N GLU A 176 -2.32 15.60 -9.85
CA GLU A 176 -1.07 15.66 -9.09
C GLU A 176 0.20 15.70 -9.95
N ILE A 177 0.09 15.60 -11.29
CA ILE A 177 1.24 15.69 -12.19
C ILE A 177 1.97 17.02 -11.97
N ARG A 178 3.16 16.92 -11.37
CA ARG A 178 3.95 18.08 -10.96
C ARG A 178 4.26 18.97 -12.17
N GLY A 179 3.83 20.22 -12.12
CA GLY A 179 4.11 21.21 -13.16
C GLY A 179 3.17 21.17 -14.37
N LEU A 180 2.14 20.32 -14.35
CA LEU A 180 1.03 20.33 -15.30
C LEU A 180 -0.09 21.23 -14.76
N GLY A 181 -0.05 22.52 -15.10
CA GLY A 181 -1.09 23.48 -14.71
C GLY A 181 -2.37 23.33 -15.55
N GLU A 182 -3.41 24.09 -15.19
CA GLU A 182 -4.74 24.06 -15.84
C GLU A 182 -4.68 24.16 -17.36
N LYS A 183 -3.81 25.04 -17.89
CA LYS A 183 -3.63 25.21 -19.34
C LYS A 183 -3.11 23.95 -20.03
N GLY A 184 -2.17 23.24 -19.40
CA GLY A 184 -1.63 21.99 -19.94
C GLY A 184 -2.64 20.85 -19.85
N GLN A 185 -3.42 20.80 -18.78
CA GLN A 185 -4.53 19.84 -18.65
C GLN A 185 -5.63 20.09 -19.69
N ALA A 186 -5.97 21.36 -19.94
CA ALA A 186 -6.95 21.74 -20.96
C ALA A 186 -6.47 21.34 -22.36
N GLU A 187 -5.20 21.60 -22.68
CA GLU A 187 -4.58 21.19 -23.94
C GLU A 187 -4.68 19.68 -24.18
N ILE A 188 -4.37 18.87 -23.16
CA ILE A 188 -4.49 17.41 -23.25
C ILE A 188 -5.94 16.98 -23.53
N ARG A 189 -6.90 17.55 -22.79
CA ARG A 189 -8.33 17.22 -22.97
C ARG A 189 -8.83 17.57 -24.37
N GLU A 190 -8.41 18.71 -24.90
CA GLU A 190 -8.77 19.13 -26.27
C GLU A 190 -8.22 18.16 -27.32
N LYS A 191 -6.96 17.73 -27.17
CA LYS A 191 -6.33 16.77 -28.09
C LYS A 191 -7.01 15.40 -28.03
N LEU A 192 -7.32 14.89 -26.83
CA LEU A 192 -8.05 13.63 -26.69
C LEU A 192 -9.46 13.71 -27.28
N SER A 193 -10.18 14.81 -27.02
CA SER A 193 -11.49 15.04 -27.61
C SER A 193 -11.45 15.08 -29.14
N THR A 194 -10.39 15.63 -29.73
CA THR A 194 -10.17 15.63 -31.20
C THR A 194 -9.98 14.20 -31.74
N LEU A 195 -9.39 13.32 -30.93
CA LEU A 195 -9.23 11.91 -31.28
C LEU A 195 -10.51 11.10 -31.05
N GLY A 196 -11.49 11.64 -30.32
CA GLY A 196 -12.74 10.98 -29.93
C GLY A 196 -12.63 10.22 -28.61
N LEU A 197 -11.57 10.47 -27.82
CA LEU A 197 -11.28 9.84 -26.53
C LEU A 197 -11.65 10.71 -25.34
#